data_AF-A0A954XGM5-F1
#
_entry.id   AF-A0A954XGM5-F1
#
_cell.length_a   1.000
_cell.length_b   1.000
_cell.length_c   1.000
_cell.angle_alpha   90.00
_cell.angle_beta   90.00
_cell.angle_gamma   90.00
#
_symmetry.space_group_name_H-M   'P 1'
#
loop_
_entity.id
_entity.type
_entity.pdbx_description
1 polymer ?
#
loop_
_entity_poly.entity_id
_entity_poly.type
_entity_poly.pdbx_seq_one_letter_code
_entity_poly.pdbx_strand_id
1 'polypeptide(L)'
;MRTLQRLKITNFKSIREQELSLGRLNLFIGGNGAGKSNLIEVFRFLIEIVRANLAGYVQFKGGADALLHYGRQRSTHLEFELVFGGDVPSNGYRVRLQARANDSLFISAETVLNLEDN
;
A
#
# COMPACT_ATOMS: atom_id res chain seq x y z
N MET A 1 20.38 -6.97 -6.37
CA MET A 1 18.96 -6.97 -5.96
C MET A 1 18.49 -5.52 -5.91
N ARG A 2 17.44 -5.14 -6.64
CA ARG A 2 16.89 -3.79 -6.58
C ARG A 2 16.06 -3.66 -5.30
N THR A 3 16.33 -2.63 -4.48
CA THR A 3 15.61 -2.38 -3.22
C THR A 3 14.45 -1.41 -3.46
N LEU A 4 13.40 -1.52 -2.64
CA LEU A 4 12.33 -0.54 -2.60
C LEU A 4 12.89 0.81 -2.10
N GLN A 5 12.68 1.87 -2.86
CA GLN A 5 13.17 3.21 -2.53
C GLN A 5 12.07 4.24 -2.35
N ARG A 6 10.92 4.02 -2.98
CA ARG A 6 9.76 4.88 -2.79
C ARG A 6 8.53 4.03 -2.55
N LEU A 7 7.77 4.41 -1.54
CA LEU A 7 6.46 3.86 -1.26
C LEU A 7 5.47 5.00 -1.08
N LYS A 8 4.49 5.08 -1.99
CA LYS A 8 3.32 5.94 -1.82
C LYS A 8 2.13 5.08 -1.41
N ILE A 9 1.42 5.54 -0.38
CA ILE A 9 0.27 4.88 0.22
C ILE A 9 -0.90 5.85 0.16
N THR A 10 -2.05 5.37 -0.28
CA THR A 10 -3.29 6.14 -0.31
C THR A 10 -4.42 5.33 0.32
N ASN A 11 -5.14 5.96 1.25
CA ASN A 11 -6.35 5.49 1.90
C ASN A 11 -6.23 4.14 2.66
N PHE A 12 -5.12 3.90 3.36
CA PHE A 12 -4.90 2.68 4.15
C PHE A 12 -4.99 2.97 5.66
N LYS A 13 -6.04 2.46 6.33
CA LYS A 13 -6.26 2.59 7.78
C LYS A 13 -6.14 4.03 8.27
N SER A 14 -5.20 4.35 9.16
CA SER A 14 -5.00 5.74 9.61
C SER A 14 -4.29 6.63 8.59
N ILE A 15 -3.78 6.07 7.49
CA ILE A 15 -2.99 6.78 6.47
C ILE A 15 -3.92 7.21 5.34
N ARG A 16 -4.21 8.51 5.27
CA ARG A 16 -4.94 9.10 4.12
C ARG A 16 -4.05 9.13 2.88
N GLU A 17 -2.88 9.74 3.01
CA GLU A 17 -1.86 9.79 1.97
C GLU A 17 -0.50 9.92 2.65
N GLN A 18 0.47 9.11 2.23
CA GLN A 18 1.84 9.19 2.70
C GLN A 18 2.77 8.74 1.59
N GLU A 19 3.84 9.50 1.38
CA GLU A 19 4.95 9.10 0.52
C GLU A 19 6.22 8.96 1.37
N LEU A 20 6.98 7.90 1.12
CA LEU A 20 8.18 7.56 1.88
C LEU A 20 9.34 7.31 0.94
N SER A 21 10.45 8.01 1.19
CA SER A 21 11.77 7.65 0.67
C SER A 21 12.41 6.63 1.61
N LEU A 22 12.78 5.47 1.09
CA LEU A 22 13.27 4.34 1.85
C LEU A 22 14.75 4.09 1.56
N GLY A 23 15.55 3.99 2.62
CA GLY A 23 16.95 3.62 2.57
C GLY A 23 17.19 2.15 2.94
N ARG A 24 18.47 1.79 3.09
CA ARG A 24 18.87 0.46 3.59
C ARG A 24 18.48 0.26 5.07
N LEU A 25 18.39 1.34 5.82
CA LEU A 25 17.91 1.38 7.20
C LEU A 25 16.85 2.48 7.30
N ASN A 26 15.68 2.13 7.84
CA ASN A 26 14.57 3.07 8.03
C ASN A 26 14.15 3.05 9.49
N LEU A 27 14.17 4.21 10.15
CA LEU A 27 13.74 4.37 11.53
C LEU A 27 12.47 5.22 11.57
N PHE A 28 11.35 4.62 11.95
CA PHE A 28 10.06 5.31 12.07
C PHE A 28 9.82 5.74 13.52
N ILE A 29 9.90 7.04 13.79
CA ILE A 29 9.73 7.62 15.13
C ILE A 29 8.40 8.37 15.21
N GLY A 30 7.71 8.28 16.35
CA GLY A 30 6.48 9.03 16.60
C GLY A 30 5.75 8.52 17.84
N GLY A 31 4.79 9.30 18.35
CA GLY A 31 3.98 8.92 19.51
C GLY A 31 3.08 7.69 19.27
N ASN A 32 2.43 7.22 20.34
CA ASN A 32 1.39 6.20 20.23
C ASN A 32 0.24 6.70 19.36
N GLY A 33 -0.29 5.84 18.48
CA GLY A 33 -1.35 6.22 17.55
C GLY A 33 -0.91 7.01 16.31
N ALA A 34 0.37 7.39 16.17
CA ALA A 34 0.88 8.14 15.01
C ALA A 34 0.87 7.37 13.66
N GLY A 35 0.30 6.15 13.61
CA GLY A 35 0.18 5.37 12.38
C GLY A 35 1.37 4.45 12.06
N LYS A 36 2.40 4.38 12.90
CA LYS A 36 3.59 3.52 12.68
C LYS A 36 3.23 2.04 12.44
N SER A 37 2.36 1.46 13.26
CA SER A 37 1.94 0.06 13.08
C SER A 37 1.15 -0.15 11.78
N ASN A 38 0.35 0.83 11.37
CA ASN A 38 -0.38 0.78 10.09
C ASN A 38 0.60 0.86 8.91
N LEU A 39 1.66 1.66 9.02
CA LEU A 39 2.72 1.70 8.02
C LEU A 39 3.43 0.34 7.90
N ILE A 40 3.78 -0.32 9.01
CA ILE A 40 4.35 -1.67 8.97
C ILE A 40 3.36 -2.68 8.35
N GLU A 41 2.07 -2.51 8.61
CA GLU A 41 1.03 -3.39 8.08
C GLU A 41 0.82 -3.28 6.57
N VAL A 42 1.13 -2.13 5.95
CA VAL A 42 1.15 -1.99 4.48
C VAL A 42 2.03 -3.07 3.84
N PHE A 43 3.24 -3.28 4.36
CA PHE A 43 4.14 -4.31 3.83
C PHE A 43 3.58 -5.72 4.01
N ARG A 44 2.94 -6.00 5.14
CA ARG A 44 2.26 -7.28 5.37
C ARG A 44 1.13 -7.48 4.36
N PHE A 45 0.34 -6.44 4.11
CA PHE A 45 -0.76 -6.52 3.16
C PHE A 45 -0.27 -6.75 1.71
N LEU A 46 0.78 -6.04 1.29
CA LEU A 46 1.41 -6.24 -0.02
C LEU A 46 1.93 -7.68 -0.20
N ILE A 47 2.54 -8.27 0.84
CA ILE A 47 2.97 -9.68 0.82
C ILE A 47 1.78 -10.62 0.60
N GLU A 48 0.64 -10.34 1.22
CA GLU A 48 -0.56 -11.18 1.09
C GLU A 48 -1.21 -11.06 -0.29
N ILE A 49 -1.14 -9.88 -0.93
CA ILE A 49 -1.51 -9.71 -2.34
C ILE A 49 -0.60 -10.59 -3.22
N VAL A 50 0.72 -10.53 -3.04
CA VAL A 50 1.69 -11.34 -3.80
C VAL A 50 1.47 -12.84 -3.60
N ARG A 51 1.04 -13.25 -2.40
CA ARG A 51 0.68 -14.64 -2.08
C ARG A 51 -0.69 -15.08 -2.61
N ALA A 52 -1.36 -14.24 -3.40
CA ALA A 52 -2.72 -14.46 -3.90
C ALA A 52 -3.76 -14.69 -2.77
N ASN A 53 -3.51 -14.13 -1.57
CA ASN A 53 -4.38 -14.26 -0.40
C ASN A 53 -5.11 -12.96 -0.05
N LEU A 54 -5.38 -12.10 -1.04
CA LEU A 54 -6.10 -10.84 -0.82
C LEU A 54 -7.43 -11.07 -0.09
N ALA A 55 -8.27 -11.97 -0.60
CA ALA A 55 -9.60 -12.22 -0.05
C ALA A 55 -9.54 -12.74 1.40
N GLY A 56 -8.66 -13.72 1.66
CA GLY A 56 -8.48 -14.29 2.99
C GLY A 56 -7.94 -13.27 3.98
N TYR A 57 -6.97 -12.44 3.58
CA TYR A 57 -6.44 -11.38 4.44
C TYR A 57 -7.48 -10.30 4.76
N VAL A 58 -8.24 -9.83 3.76
CA VAL A 58 -9.31 -8.85 3.97
C VAL A 58 -10.33 -9.38 4.95
N GLN A 59 -10.76 -10.64 4.79
CA GLN A 59 -11.69 -11.29 5.72
C GLN A 59 -11.09 -11.42 7.13
N PHE A 60 -9.84 -11.85 7.25
CA PHE A 60 -9.13 -11.95 8.53
C PHE A 60 -9.03 -10.61 9.26
N LYS A 61 -8.94 -9.50 8.53
CA LYS A 61 -8.90 -8.14 9.08
C LYS A 61 -10.26 -7.55 9.42
N GLY A 62 -11.35 -8.27 9.16
CA GLY A 62 -12.71 -7.81 9.43
C GLY A 62 -13.32 -7.00 8.29
N GLY A 63 -12.87 -7.20 7.05
CA GLY A 63 -13.45 -6.58 5.86
C GLY A 63 -12.67 -5.39 5.31
N ALA A 64 -13.16 -4.83 4.21
CA ALA A 64 -12.58 -3.69 3.52
C ALA A 64 -12.65 -2.43 4.38
N ASP A 65 -13.72 -2.23 5.16
CA ASP A 65 -13.88 -1.10 6.07
C ASP A 65 -12.76 -1.00 7.11
N ALA A 66 -12.21 -2.14 7.55
CA ALA A 66 -11.10 -2.20 8.50
C ALA A 66 -9.73 -1.84 7.88
N LEU A 67 -9.62 -1.89 6.55
CA LEU A 67 -8.40 -1.60 5.82
C LEU A 67 -8.42 -0.22 5.16
N LEU A 68 -9.59 0.28 4.78
CA LEU A 68 -9.76 1.58 4.15
C LEU A 68 -9.69 2.72 5.16
N HIS A 69 -9.19 3.86 4.71
CA HIS A 69 -9.12 5.05 5.55
C HIS A 69 -10.51 5.54 5.95
N TYR A 70 -10.85 5.36 7.23
CA TYR A 70 -12.18 5.59 7.77
C TYR A 70 -13.30 4.83 7.02
N GLY A 71 -12.98 3.65 6.50
CA GLY A 71 -13.90 2.77 5.82
C GLY A 71 -14.43 3.30 4.48
N ARG A 72 -15.32 2.52 3.86
CA ARG A 72 -15.89 2.76 2.52
C ARG A 72 -16.76 4.00 2.44
N GLN A 73 -17.27 4.50 3.57
CA GLN A 73 -18.01 5.76 3.65
C GLN A 73 -17.13 6.96 3.28
N ARG A 74 -15.82 6.88 3.53
CA ARG A 74 -14.88 7.98 3.28
C ARG A 74 -13.86 7.68 2.18
N SER A 75 -13.46 6.42 2.04
CA SER A 75 -12.50 5.99 1.04
C SER A 75 -13.01 4.74 0.34
N THR A 76 -13.34 4.87 -0.95
CA THR A 76 -13.87 3.75 -1.74
C THR A 76 -12.78 2.81 -2.28
N HIS A 77 -11.52 3.24 -2.22
CA HIS A 77 -10.36 2.51 -2.71
C HIS A 77 -9.14 2.80 -1.84
N LEU A 78 -8.16 1.92 -1.94
CA LEU A 78 -6.79 2.13 -1.47
C LEU A 78 -5.83 1.89 -2.63
N GLU A 79 -4.66 2.49 -2.55
CA GLU A 79 -3.67 2.43 -3.63
C GLU A 79 -2.26 2.40 -3.04
N PHE A 80 -1.39 1.62 -3.69
CA PHE A 80 0.04 1.59 -3.41
C PHE A 80 0.82 1.81 -4.68
N GLU A 81 1.85 2.62 -4.58
CA GLU A 81 2.85 2.80 -5.63
C GLU A 81 4.22 2.53 -5.05
N LEU A 82 4.94 1.61 -5.68
CA LEU A 82 6.24 1.13 -5.27
C LEU A 82 7.25 1.47 -6.37
N VAL A 83 8.41 2.02 -6.02
CA VAL A 83 9.53 2.20 -6.94
C VAL A 83 10.76 1.48 -6.41
N PHE A 84 11.36 0.68 -7.28
CA PHE A 84 12.52 -0.15 -7.02
C PHE A 84 13.74 0.32 -7.83
N GLY A 85 14.88 0.48 -7.16
CA GLY A 85 16.09 1.04 -7.75
C GLY A 85 16.37 2.46 -7.25
N GLY A 86 17.62 2.90 -7.36
CA GLY A 86 18.06 4.22 -6.89
C GLY A 86 18.58 5.18 -7.91
N ASP A 87 18.89 4.66 -9.09
CA ASP A 87 19.27 5.42 -10.26
C ASP A 87 18.37 4.96 -11.40
N VAL A 88 18.28 5.78 -12.42
CA VAL A 88 17.51 5.49 -13.62
C VAL A 88 18.30 4.49 -14.50
N PRO A 89 17.63 3.50 -15.11
CA PRO A 89 16.19 3.25 -15.09
C PRO A 89 15.72 2.56 -13.80
N SER A 90 14.61 3.06 -13.25
CA SER A 90 13.92 2.44 -12.12
C SER A 90 12.60 1.81 -12.56
N ASN A 91 12.20 0.75 -11.86
CA ASN A 91 10.95 0.06 -12.15
C ASN A 91 9.97 0.40 -11.04
N GLY A 92 8.74 0.72 -11.42
CA GLY A 92 7.66 0.90 -10.48
C GLY A 92 6.50 -0.05 -10.71
N TYR A 93 5.68 -0.18 -9.68
CA TYR A 93 4.44 -0.92 -9.72
C TYR A 93 3.38 -0.14 -8.94
N ARG A 94 2.24 0.07 -9.56
CA ARG A 94 1.07 0.68 -8.94
C ARG A 94 -0.06 -0.33 -8.91
N VAL A 95 -0.69 -0.49 -7.76
CA VAL A 95 -1.88 -1.31 -7.58
C VAL A 95 -2.96 -0.52 -6.87
N ARG A 96 -4.17 -0.54 -7.44
CA ARG A 96 -5.36 0.08 -6.87
C ARG A 96 -6.37 -1.01 -6.53
N LEU A 97 -6.85 -0.99 -5.29
CA LEU A 97 -7.87 -1.91 -4.80
C LEU A 97 -9.15 -1.15 -4.48
N GLN A 98 -10.25 -1.56 -5.09
CA GLN A 98 -11.56 -0.96 -4.91
C GLN A 98 -12.40 -1.82 -3.97
N ALA A 99 -13.13 -1.17 -3.08
CA ALA A 99 -14.13 -1.85 -2.27
C ALA A 99 -15.35 -2.25 -3.06
N ARG A 100 -15.92 -3.39 -2.68
CA ARG A 100 -17.24 -3.86 -3.11
C ARG A 100 -18.28 -3.58 -2.04
N ALA A 101 -19.55 -3.67 -2.44
CA ALA A 101 -20.68 -3.53 -1.52
C ALA A 101 -20.67 -4.60 -0.41
N ASN A 102 -20.16 -5.80 -0.69
CA ASN A 102 -20.05 -6.92 0.26
C ASN A 102 -18.80 -6.86 1.17
N ASP A 103 -18.21 -5.67 1.33
CA ASP A 103 -17.08 -5.42 2.23
C ASP A 103 -15.80 -6.21 1.90
N SER A 104 -15.65 -6.63 0.64
CA SER A 104 -14.40 -7.18 0.11
C SER A 104 -13.64 -6.14 -0.73
N LEU A 105 -12.37 -6.42 -1.01
CA LEU A 105 -11.55 -5.67 -1.95
C LEU A 105 -11.30 -6.50 -3.21
N PHE A 106 -11.20 -5.82 -4.35
CA PHE A 106 -10.66 -6.38 -5.58
C PHE A 106 -9.69 -5.41 -6.22
N ILE A 107 -8.75 -5.96 -6.97
CA ILE A 107 -7.81 -5.19 -7.77
C ILE A 107 -8.59 -4.55 -8.92
N SER A 108 -8.69 -3.23 -8.94
CA SER A 108 -9.39 -2.48 -9.97
C SER A 108 -8.47 -1.96 -11.07
N ALA A 109 -7.19 -1.72 -10.74
CA ALA A 109 -6.17 -1.36 -11.72
C ALA A 109 -4.79 -1.80 -11.22
N GLU A 110 -3.95 -2.20 -12.17
CA GLU A 110 -2.53 -2.43 -11.96
C GLU A 110 -1.74 -1.83 -13.11
N THR A 111 -0.57 -1.27 -12.81
CA THR A 111 0.29 -0.64 -13.82
C THR A 111 1.75 -0.86 -13.46
N VAL A 112 2.52 -1.36 -14.43
CA VAL A 112 3.98 -1.34 -14.36
C VAL A 112 4.46 0.03 -14.84
N LEU A 113 5.32 0.67 -14.06
CA LEU A 113 5.89 1.98 -14.36
C LEU A 113 7.32 1.77 -14.83
N ASN A 114 7.64 2.23 -16.03
CA ASN A 114 9.03 2.35 -16.49
C ASN A 114 9.43 3.81 -16.27
N LEU A 115 10.36 4.04 -15.36
CA LEU A 115 10.87 5.36 -15.04
C LEU A 115 12.25 5.46 -15.69
N GLU A 116 12.26 5.97 -16.91
CA GLU A 116 13.45 6.30 -17.70
C GLU A 116 13.75 7.81 -17.57
N ASP A 117 14.99 8.20 -17.83
CA ASP A 117 15.40 9.60 -17.87
C ASP A 117 14.84 10.14 -19.19
N ASN A 118 14.02 11.20 -19.11
CA ASN A 118 13.57 11.95 -20.30
C ASN A 118 14.76 12.60 -21.01
#